data_AF-A0A812X2V2-F1
#
_entry.id   AF-A0A812X2V2-F1
#
_cell.length_a   1.000
_cell.length_b   1.000
_cell.length_c   1.000
_cell.angle_alpha   90.00
_cell.angle_beta   90.00
_cell.angle_gamma   90.00
#
_symmetry.space_group_name_H-M   'P 1'
#
loop_
_entity.id
_entity.type
_entity.pdbx_description
1 polymer ?
#
loop_
_entity_poly.entity_id
_entity_poly.type
_entity_poly.pdbx_seq_one_letter_code
_entity_poly.pdbx_strand_id
1 'polypeptide(L)'
;GKKVVDKLVPGAGGFKVYEDYSVKLNQTNVDGNNNKYYIIQLLTGHGEYHTWNRWGRVGESGQTKFQSFSDVAYAIKDFEKKFREKTCNAWENRDDFKKKAGKYIIIETEEGEGGGDAAPMGKLTE
;
A
#
# COMPACT_ATOMS: atom_id res chain seq x y z
N GLY A 1 2.81 -3.47 -15.69
CA GLY A 1 1.36 -3.55 -15.49
C GLY A 1 0.84 -2.19 -15.10
N LYS A 2 -0.37 -1.82 -15.53
CA LYS A 2 -1.01 -0.55 -15.15
C LYS A 2 -1.43 -0.65 -13.69
N LYS A 3 -0.85 0.16 -12.80
CA LYS A 3 -1.19 0.14 -11.37
C LYS A 3 -2.69 0.39 -11.19
N VAL A 4 -3.39 -0.59 -10.58
CA VAL A 4 -4.85 -0.58 -10.43
C VAL A 4 -5.26 0.18 -9.16
N VAL A 5 -6.31 1.00 -9.25
CA VAL A 5 -6.92 1.70 -8.10
C VAL A 5 -7.58 0.67 -7.18
N ASP A 6 -7.42 0.81 -5.86
CA ASP A 6 -8.06 -0.06 -4.88
C ASP A 6 -9.58 -0.05 -5.08
N LYS A 7 -10.16 -1.25 -5.16
CA LYS A 7 -11.60 -1.46 -5.43
C LYS A 7 -12.53 -0.83 -4.39
N LEU A 8 -12.03 -0.50 -3.20
CA LEU A 8 -12.81 0.14 -2.14
C LEU A 8 -12.73 1.68 -2.18
N VAL A 9 -11.98 2.27 -3.12
CA VAL A 9 -12.06 3.70 -3.38
C VAL A 9 -13.47 4.04 -3.86
N PRO A 10 -14.20 4.96 -3.20
CA PRO A 10 -15.53 5.38 -3.65
C PRO A 10 -15.45 5.95 -5.07
N GLY A 11 -16.22 5.38 -6.00
CA GLY A 11 -16.16 5.80 -7.40
C GLY A 11 -14.83 5.50 -8.10
N ALA A 12 -14.15 4.40 -7.72
CA ALA A 12 -12.82 4.01 -8.24
C ALA A 12 -12.60 4.19 -9.75
N GLY A 13 -13.65 3.99 -10.58
CA GLY A 13 -13.57 4.18 -12.03
C GLY A 13 -13.28 5.62 -12.50
N GLY A 14 -13.49 6.63 -11.64
CA GLY A 14 -13.15 8.03 -11.90
C GLY A 14 -11.69 8.40 -11.61
N PHE A 15 -10.90 7.47 -11.06
CA PHE A 15 -9.54 7.73 -10.61
C PHE A 15 -8.50 6.90 -11.38
N LYS A 16 -7.26 7.37 -11.34
CA LYS A 16 -6.07 6.65 -11.78
C LYS A 16 -4.99 6.78 -10.71
N VAL A 17 -4.14 5.77 -10.57
CA VAL A 17 -2.92 5.90 -9.77
C VAL A 17 -2.05 6.97 -10.42
N TYR A 18 -1.58 7.92 -9.60
CA TYR A 18 -0.66 8.97 -10.02
C TYR A 18 0.76 8.39 -10.08
N GLU A 19 1.34 8.35 -11.29
CA GLU A 19 2.69 7.83 -11.53
C GLU A 19 2.92 6.45 -10.89
N ASP A 20 3.93 6.33 -10.02
CA ASP A 20 4.28 5.11 -9.32
C ASP A 20 3.86 5.08 -7.85
N TYR A 21 3.13 6.09 -7.37
CA TYR A 21 2.71 6.25 -5.97
C TYR A 21 1.57 5.30 -5.58
N SER A 22 1.87 4.01 -5.55
CA SER A 22 0.99 2.95 -5.05
C SER A 22 1.83 1.82 -4.49
N VAL A 23 1.57 1.46 -3.24
CA VAL A 23 2.33 0.44 -2.50
C VAL A 23 1.42 -0.36 -1.58
N LYS A 24 1.68 -1.66 -1.51
CA LYS A 24 1.09 -2.59 -0.54
C LYS A 24 2.16 -3.01 0.44
N LEU A 25 1.80 -3.05 1.71
CA LEU A 25 2.69 -3.31 2.83
C LEU A 25 2.14 -4.44 3.71
N ASN A 26 3.02 -5.28 4.24
CA ASN A 26 2.71 -6.29 5.26
C ASN A 26 3.46 -6.02 6.56
N GLN A 27 2.83 -6.30 7.69
CA GLN A 27 3.51 -6.49 8.97
C GLN A 27 3.09 -7.82 9.57
N THR A 28 4.04 -8.74 9.72
CA THR A 28 3.83 -10.03 10.41
C THR A 28 4.53 -10.01 11.76
N ASN A 29 3.79 -10.36 12.81
CA ASN A 29 4.36 -10.69 14.11
C ASN A 29 4.00 -12.15 14.44
N VAL A 30 5.02 -13.02 14.38
CA VAL A 30 4.90 -14.47 14.58
C VAL A 30 4.43 -14.79 16.00
N ASP A 31 4.94 -14.07 16.99
CA ASP A 31 4.66 -14.33 18.41
C ASP A 31 3.23 -13.93 18.83
N GLY A 32 2.56 -13.12 18.01
CA GLY A 32 1.22 -12.59 18.31
C GLY A 32 0.12 -13.01 17.35
N ASN A 33 0.39 -13.92 16.40
CA ASN A 33 -0.52 -14.26 15.28
C ASN A 33 -1.15 -13.00 14.64
N ASN A 34 -0.34 -11.95 14.45
CA ASN A 34 -0.80 -10.65 13.99
C ASN A 34 -0.25 -10.41 12.58
N ASN A 35 -1.08 -10.69 11.58
CA ASN A 35 -0.79 -10.38 10.18
C ASN A 35 -1.62 -9.16 9.75
N LYS A 36 -0.96 -8.03 9.51
CA LYS A 36 -1.59 -6.76 9.16
C LYS A 36 -1.14 -6.30 7.78
N TYR A 37 -2.03 -5.63 7.06
CA TYR A 37 -1.72 -4.99 5.80
C TYR A 37 -1.92 -3.48 5.85
N TYR A 38 -1.26 -2.79 4.94
CA TYR A 38 -1.49 -1.39 4.64
C TYR A 38 -1.38 -1.16 3.14
N ILE A 39 -2.31 -0.42 2.56
CA ILE A 39 -2.29 0.04 1.16
C ILE A 39 -2.24 1.56 1.21
N ILE A 40 -1.32 2.14 0.44
CA ILE A 40 -1.19 3.58 0.25
C ILE A 40 -1.22 3.82 -1.26
N GLN A 41 -2.11 4.68 -1.73
CA GLN A 41 -2.14 5.13 -3.13
C GLN A 41 -2.29 6.64 -3.19
N LEU A 42 -1.56 7.28 -4.09
CA LEU A 42 -1.87 8.62 -4.57
C LEU A 42 -2.64 8.47 -5.88
N LEU A 43 -3.79 9.13 -5.94
CA LEU A 43 -4.73 9.05 -7.04
C LEU A 43 -4.91 10.44 -7.66
N THR A 44 -5.23 10.46 -8.95
CA THR A 44 -5.68 11.65 -9.67
C THR A 44 -7.02 11.37 -10.33
N GLY A 45 -7.93 12.34 -10.26
CA GLY A 45 -9.28 12.25 -10.82
C GLY A 45 -10.05 13.55 -10.57
N HIS A 46 -11.03 13.85 -11.42
CA HIS A 46 -11.91 15.01 -11.26
C HIS A 46 -11.20 16.39 -11.12
N GLY A 47 -9.97 16.50 -11.64
CA GLY A 47 -9.17 17.74 -11.54
C GLY A 47 -8.44 17.92 -10.20
N GLU A 48 -8.49 16.92 -9.30
CA GLU A 48 -7.84 16.94 -7.99
C GLU A 48 -6.89 15.74 -7.80
N TYR A 49 -6.20 15.74 -6.66
CA TYR A 49 -5.35 14.66 -6.18
C TYR A 49 -5.87 14.11 -4.87
N HIS A 50 -5.68 12.82 -4.62
CA HIS A 50 -6.20 12.17 -3.43
C HIS A 50 -5.25 11.14 -2.87
N THR A 51 -5.05 11.11 -1.55
CA THR A 51 -4.40 9.98 -0.89
C THR A 51 -5.45 8.98 -0.41
N TRP A 52 -5.28 7.73 -0.80
CA TRP A 52 -6.06 6.59 -0.34
C TRP A 52 -5.20 5.74 0.59
N ASN A 53 -5.72 5.50 1.78
CA ASN A 53 -5.12 4.64 2.77
C ASN A 53 -6.12 3.56 3.17
N ARG A 54 -5.69 2.30 3.19
CA ARG A 54 -6.51 1.18 3.68
C ARG A 54 -5.67 0.23 4.50
N TRP A 55 -6.14 -0.19 5.67
CA TRP A 55 -5.37 -1.02 6.58
C TRP A 55 -6.24 -1.92 7.44
N GLY A 56 -5.72 -3.07 7.83
CA GLY A 56 -6.46 -4.01 8.65
C GLY A 56 -5.70 -5.30 8.88
N ARG A 57 -6.40 -6.31 9.41
CA ARG A 57 -5.90 -7.69 9.43
C ARG A 57 -5.96 -8.27 8.02
N VAL A 58 -4.96 -9.05 7.63
CA VAL A 58 -4.97 -9.74 6.33
C VAL A 58 -6.20 -10.66 6.25
N GLY A 59 -6.91 -10.62 5.11
CA GLY A 59 -8.19 -11.30 4.92
C GLY A 59 -9.43 -10.44 5.20
N GLU A 60 -9.28 -9.29 5.86
CA GLU A 60 -10.39 -8.39 6.18
C GLU A 60 -10.40 -7.12 5.31
N SER A 61 -11.57 -6.51 5.16
CA SER A 61 -11.72 -5.22 4.45
C SER A 61 -10.98 -4.07 5.11
N GLY A 62 -10.81 -4.12 6.44
CA GLY A 62 -10.07 -3.12 7.20
C GLY A 62 -10.77 -1.75 7.27
N GLN A 63 -10.01 -0.77 7.73
CA GLN A 63 -10.39 0.64 7.79
C GLN A 63 -9.81 1.38 6.59
N THR A 64 -10.43 2.50 6.25
CA THR A 64 -10.05 3.34 5.11
C THR A 64 -9.91 4.80 5.52
N LYS A 65 -9.10 5.55 4.78
CA LYS A 65 -9.05 7.01 4.83
C LYS A 65 -8.79 7.53 3.42
N PHE A 66 -9.66 8.43 2.98
CA PHE A 66 -9.57 9.10 1.70
C PHE A 66 -9.48 10.61 1.93
N GLN A 67 -8.47 11.26 1.37
CA GLN A 67 -8.21 12.68 1.59
C GLN A 67 -7.90 13.36 0.26
N SER A 68 -8.55 14.51 0.01
CA SER A 68 -8.38 15.30 -1.22
C SER A 68 -7.40 16.45 -1.05
N PHE A 69 -6.76 16.82 -2.16
CA PHE A 69 -5.78 17.89 -2.25
C PHE A 69 -5.93 18.58 -3.62
N SER A 70 -5.87 19.92 -3.62
CA SER A 70 -5.87 20.72 -4.85
C SER A 70 -4.48 20.81 -5.51
N ASP A 71 -3.41 20.51 -4.78
CA ASP A 71 -2.03 20.56 -5.25
C ASP A 71 -1.32 19.23 -4.98
N VAL A 72 -0.74 18.68 -6.05
CA VAL A 72 -0.03 17.41 -6.09
C VAL A 72 1.13 17.37 -5.10
N ALA A 73 1.82 18.49 -4.86
CA ALA A 73 2.97 18.54 -3.96
C ALA A 73 2.57 18.22 -2.52
N TYR A 74 1.39 18.64 -2.08
CA TYR A 74 0.87 18.28 -0.75
C TYR A 74 0.42 16.83 -0.68
N ALA A 75 -0.17 16.31 -1.76
CA ALA A 75 -0.62 14.92 -1.83
C ALA A 75 0.57 13.93 -1.84
N ILE A 76 1.64 14.26 -2.58
CA ILE A 76 2.91 13.53 -2.55
C ILE A 76 3.49 13.52 -1.13
N LYS A 77 3.60 14.70 -0.49
CA LYS A 77 4.11 14.79 0.89
C LYS A 77 3.30 13.95 1.88
N ASP A 78 1.97 13.91 1.75
CA ASP A 78 1.12 13.07 2.61
C ASP A 78 1.36 11.58 2.39
N PHE A 79 1.47 11.14 1.13
CA PHE A 79 1.82 9.77 0.76
C PHE A 79 3.19 9.36 1.35
N GLU A 80 4.23 10.15 1.09
CA GLU A 80 5.60 9.84 1.49
C GLU A 80 5.75 9.84 3.01
N LYS A 81 5.10 10.80 3.68
CA LYS A 81 5.01 10.82 5.14
C LYS A 81 4.40 9.52 5.66
N LYS A 82 3.27 9.08 5.09
CA LYS A 82 2.63 7.84 5.52
C LYS A 82 3.52 6.62 5.29
N PHE A 83 4.13 6.51 4.11
CA PHE A 83 5.06 5.44 3.80
C PHE A 83 6.20 5.37 4.82
N ARG A 84 6.84 6.51 5.10
CA ARG A 84 7.93 6.62 6.07
C ARG A 84 7.49 6.28 7.49
N GLU A 85 6.31 6.71 7.94
CA GLU A 85 5.78 6.35 9.25
C GLU A 85 5.63 4.82 9.43
N LYS A 86 5.18 4.12 8.39
CA LYS A 86 4.91 2.68 8.43
C LYS A 86 6.16 1.83 8.25
N THR A 87 7.12 2.29 7.47
CA THR A 87 8.29 1.49 7.06
C THR A 87 9.62 1.96 7.64
N CYS A 88 9.69 3.21 8.12
CA CYS A 88 10.93 3.92 8.45
C CYS A 88 11.91 4.06 7.26
N ASN A 89 11.43 4.01 6.03
CA ASN A 89 12.20 4.26 4.80
C ASN A 89 11.63 5.49 4.08
N ALA A 90 12.46 6.23 3.35
CA ALA A 90 12.00 7.30 2.46
C ALA A 90 11.46 6.68 1.16
N TRP A 91 10.41 7.26 0.58
CA TRP A 91 9.79 6.74 -0.65
C TRP A 91 10.73 6.80 -1.86
N GLU A 92 11.52 7.87 -1.95
CA GLU A 92 12.59 8.04 -2.95
C GLU A 92 13.63 6.91 -2.94
N ASN A 93 13.87 6.29 -1.78
CA ASN A 93 14.84 5.20 -1.60
C ASN A 93 14.17 3.82 -1.49
N ARG A 94 12.94 3.66 -1.99
CA ARG A 94 12.18 2.41 -1.89
C ARG A 94 12.85 1.22 -2.59
N ASP A 95 13.67 1.47 -3.60
CA ASP A 95 14.40 0.41 -4.31
C ASP A 95 15.56 -0.15 -3.46
N ASP A 96 16.04 0.61 -2.45
CA ASP A 96 17.00 0.14 -1.43
C ASP A 96 16.33 -0.11 -0.08
N PHE A 97 15.12 -0.69 -0.09
CA PHE A 97 14.30 -0.87 1.10
C PHE A 97 15.02 -1.65 2.22
N LYS A 98 15.13 -1.05 3.42
CA LYS A 98 15.69 -1.71 4.60
C LYS A 98 14.58 -2.15 5.55
N LYS A 99 14.43 -3.47 5.73
CA LYS A 99 13.51 -4.03 6.73
C LYS A 99 13.89 -3.52 8.13
N LYS A 100 12.89 -3.12 8.93
CA LYS A 100 13.06 -2.68 10.32
C LYS A 100 12.18 -3.52 11.23
N ALA A 101 12.73 -3.94 12.37
CA ALA A 101 11.99 -4.72 13.35
C ALA A 101 10.70 -3.98 13.78
N GLY A 102 9.58 -4.72 13.81
CA GLY A 102 8.27 -4.15 14.18
C GLY A 102 7.69 -3.16 13.18
N LYS A 103 8.23 -3.01 11.96
CA LYS A 103 7.71 -2.13 10.91
C LYS A 103 7.16 -2.93 9.72
N TYR A 104 6.40 -2.23 8.89
CA TYR A 104 5.86 -2.80 7.68
C TYR A 104 6.95 -2.99 6.61
N ILE A 105 6.82 -4.01 5.78
CA ILE A 105 7.66 -4.29 4.61
C ILE A 105 6.85 -4.14 3.32
N ILE A 106 7.50 -3.79 2.21
CA ILE A 106 6.87 -3.78 0.88
C ILE A 106 6.57 -5.22 0.45
N ILE A 107 5.41 -5.44 -0.16
CA ILE A 107 5.07 -6.67 -0.87
C ILE A 107 5.02 -6.35 -2.36
N GLU A 108 5.87 -7.01 -3.15
CA GLU A 108 5.75 -6.98 -4.59
C GLU A 108 4.51 -7.78 -4.99
N THR A 109 3.59 -7.15 -5.74
CA THR A 109 2.48 -7.88 -6.34
C THR A 109 2.90 -8.20 -7.77
N GLU A 110 3.30 -9.44 -8.06
CA GLU A 110 3.41 -9.90 -9.44
C GLU A 110 1.99 -9.91 -10.02
N GLU A 111 1.69 -9.02 -10.95
CA GLU A 111 0.45 -9.08 -11.75
C GLU A 111 0.65 -10.15 -12.83
N GLY A 112 0.42 -11.43 -12.46
CA GLY A 112 0.31 -12.56 -13.37
C GLY A 112 -1.06 -13.23 -13.20
N GLU A 113 -1.82 -13.33 -14.27
CA GLU A 113 -3.06 -14.10 -14.33
C GLU A 113 -2.79 -15.56 -13.94
N GLY A 114 -3.50 -16.07 -12.94
CA GLY A 114 -3.44 -17.49 -12.54
C GLY A 114 -3.79 -17.69 -11.08
N GLY A 115 -4.99 -18.23 -10.82
CA GLY A 115 -5.49 -18.52 -9.48
C GLY A 115 -4.59 -19.46 -8.67
N GLY A 116 -4.70 -19.35 -7.35
CA GLY A 116 -4.10 -20.28 -6.40
C GLY A 116 -3.63 -19.56 -5.16
N ASP A 117 -4.10 -19.99 -4.00
CA ASP A 117 -3.59 -19.60 -2.68
C ASP A 117 -2.06 -19.59 -2.65
N ALA A 118 -1.47 -18.40 -2.65
CA ALA A 118 -0.06 -18.23 -2.34
C ALA A 118 0.15 -16.82 -1.77
N ALA A 119 -0.03 -16.70 -0.46
CA ALA A 119 0.95 -15.89 0.28
C ALA A 119 2.34 -16.46 -0.07
N PRO A 120 3.41 -15.66 -0.21
CA PRO A 120 4.75 -16.18 -0.06
C PRO A 120 4.93 -16.59 1.42
N MET A 121 4.26 -17.67 1.81
CA MET A 121 4.53 -18.42 3.02
C MET A 121 5.85 -19.11 2.72
N GLY A 122 6.93 -18.56 3.30
CA GLY A 122 8.18 -19.29 3.42
C GLY A 122 7.85 -20.70 3.89
N LYS A 123 8.25 -21.69 3.11
CA LYS A 123 8.20 -23.08 3.53
C LYS A 123 9.02 -23.16 4.82
N LEU A 124 8.35 -23.28 5.96
CA LEU A 124 8.92 -23.87 7.16
C LEU A 124 8.96 -25.36 6.88
N THR A 125 10.09 -25.85 6.39
CA THR A 125 10.46 -27.26 6.52
C THR A 125 11.29 -27.38 7.77
N GLU A 126 10.88 -28.31 8.65
CA GLU A 126 11.66 -28.82 9.78
C GLU A 126 13.05 -29.31 9.36
#